data_AF-A0A9P1HJC4-F1
#
_entry.id   AF-A0A9P1HJC4-F1
#
_cell.length_a   1.000
_cell.length_b   1.000
_cell.length_c   1.000
_cell.angle_alpha   90.00
_cell.angle_beta   90.00
_cell.angle_gamma   90.00
#
_symmetry.space_group_name_H-M   'P 1'
#
loop_
_entity.id
_entity.type
_entity.pdbx_description
1 polymer ?
#
loop_
_entity_poly.entity_id
_entity_poly.type
_entity_poly.pdbx_seq_one_letter_code
_entity_poly.pdbx_strand_id
1 'polypeptide(L)'
;MYCLITLLFILSVCPAATSLNCHQPRDQGYECAENAKSIRFYYDTRRGVCQPMAYKGCGGNENKFESAVQCRDDCQMKPRERANSSQIRDDTLIVNACELDTDAKISEKVKSCGSGCPDGYECNENKHCCPTRSFICRLPVTSGHEAVSLKHYGRFAYMPGLENCLRFSYFGAEGNYNNFKTYNDCKKFCMDGM
;
A
#
# COMPACT_ATOMS: atom_id res chain seq x y z
N MET A 1 64.25 5.79 -32.83
CA MET A 1 64.95 5.76 -31.53
C MET A 1 63.89 5.86 -30.44
N TYR A 2 63.68 4.73 -29.78
CA TYR A 2 62.85 4.39 -28.62
C TYR A 2 61.83 5.39 -28.04
N CYS A 3 60.59 4.90 -28.04
CA CYS A 3 59.57 5.08 -27.02
C CYS A 3 60.17 5.00 -25.60
N LEU A 4 60.01 6.06 -24.79
CA LEU A 4 60.22 6.02 -23.34
C LEU A 4 58.97 6.59 -22.64
N ILE A 5 58.33 5.66 -21.97
CA ILE A 5 57.11 5.71 -21.16
C ILE A 5 57.28 6.72 -20.00
N THR A 6 56.32 7.63 -19.84
CA THR A 6 55.90 8.05 -18.49
C THR A 6 54.39 7.98 -18.39
N LEU A 7 53.92 7.15 -17.45
CA LEU A 7 52.53 6.87 -17.13
C LEU A 7 51.80 8.18 -16.76
N LEU A 8 50.85 8.60 -17.60
CA LEU A 8 49.72 9.42 -17.15
C LEU A 8 48.45 8.59 -17.31
N PHE A 9 48.28 7.65 -16.38
CA PHE A 9 46.96 7.12 -16.04
C PHE A 9 46.18 8.26 -15.40
N ILE A 10 45.47 9.05 -16.22
CA ILE A 10 44.33 9.81 -15.71
C ILE A 10 43.28 8.75 -15.43
N LEU A 11 43.19 8.34 -14.16
CA LEU A 11 42.15 7.49 -13.63
C LEU A 11 40.81 8.10 -14.07
N SER A 12 40.17 7.48 -15.05
CA SER A 12 38.73 7.58 -15.22
C SER A 12 38.14 6.96 -13.95
N VAL A 13 37.95 7.80 -12.94
CA VAL A 13 37.18 7.44 -11.76
C VAL A 13 35.74 7.36 -12.23
N CYS A 14 35.33 6.20 -12.67
CA CYS A 14 33.92 5.91 -12.85
C CYS A 14 33.29 6.00 -11.44
N PRO A 15 32.38 6.94 -11.16
CA PRO A 15 31.70 6.95 -9.87
C PRO A 15 30.94 5.62 -9.77
N ALA A 16 31.31 4.81 -8.77
CA ALA A 16 30.55 3.62 -8.44
C ALA A 16 29.13 4.09 -8.12
N ALA A 17 28.18 3.78 -8.98
CA ALA A 17 26.77 3.91 -8.65
C ALA A 17 26.52 2.95 -7.48
N THR A 18 26.56 3.51 -6.27
CA THR A 18 26.11 2.87 -5.05
C THR A 18 24.69 2.40 -5.30
N SER A 19 24.50 1.07 -5.35
CA SER A 19 23.22 0.49 -5.71
C SER A 19 22.25 0.72 -4.55
N LEU A 20 21.35 1.68 -4.74
CA LEU A 20 20.34 2.02 -3.75
C LEU A 20 19.67 0.75 -3.20
N ASN A 21 19.79 0.53 -1.89
CA ASN A 21 19.17 -0.59 -1.20
C ASN A 21 18.17 -0.11 -0.15
N CYS A 22 16.91 -0.02 -0.57
CA CYS A 22 15.76 0.34 0.26
C CYS A 22 15.50 -0.62 1.44
N HIS A 23 16.12 -1.80 1.44
CA HIS A 23 15.96 -2.79 2.51
C HIS A 23 16.95 -2.63 3.66
N GLN A 24 17.90 -1.70 3.54
CA GLN A 24 18.81 -1.41 4.64
C GLN A 24 18.06 -0.82 5.86
N PRO A 25 18.52 -1.13 7.09
CA PRO A 25 17.89 -0.61 8.29
C PRO A 25 18.05 0.92 8.38
N ARG A 26 17.20 1.56 9.19
CA ARG A 26 17.39 2.97 9.57
C ARG A 26 18.75 3.13 10.26
N ASP A 27 19.60 4.01 9.73
CA ASP A 27 20.91 4.30 10.29
C ASP A 27 21.13 5.81 10.42
N GLN A 28 21.32 6.26 11.67
CA GLN A 28 21.53 7.67 12.00
C GLN A 28 22.98 8.12 11.74
N GLY A 29 23.88 7.18 11.47
CA GLY A 29 25.31 7.43 11.37
C GLY A 29 25.90 7.85 12.72
N TYR A 30 26.98 8.63 12.64
CA TYR A 30 27.69 9.17 13.79
C TYR A 30 27.94 10.66 13.64
N GLU A 31 28.29 11.28 14.77
CA GLU A 31 28.53 12.71 14.84
C GLU A 31 29.95 13.05 14.40
N CYS A 32 30.07 14.02 13.50
CA CYS A 32 31.36 14.48 12.98
C CYS A 32 31.50 16.01 12.99
N ALA A 33 30.40 16.75 12.88
CA ALA A 33 30.36 18.19 13.06
C ALA A 33 28.95 18.62 13.49
N GLU A 34 28.86 19.63 14.37
CA GLU A 34 27.59 20.12 14.90
C GLU A 34 26.64 20.65 13.81
N ASN A 35 27.20 21.35 12.80
CA ASN A 35 26.44 21.89 11.68
C ASN A 35 26.05 20.84 10.61
N ALA A 36 26.48 19.58 10.76
CA ALA A 36 26.16 18.52 9.82
C ALA A 36 24.89 17.73 10.21
N LYS A 37 24.37 17.93 11.43
CA LYS A 37 23.13 17.27 11.91
C LYS A 37 21.93 17.74 11.08
N SER A 38 21.09 16.81 10.64
CA SER A 38 19.90 17.13 9.82
C SER A 38 18.80 16.09 9.98
N ILE A 39 17.59 16.42 9.52
CA ILE A 39 16.52 15.44 9.33
C ILE A 39 16.65 14.85 7.93
N ARG A 40 16.63 13.52 7.86
CA ARG A 40 16.63 12.74 6.62
C ARG A 40 15.42 11.82 6.60
N PHE A 41 15.15 11.19 5.47
CA PHE A 41 14.09 10.19 5.33
C PHE A 41 14.71 8.82 5.10
N TYR A 42 14.08 7.76 5.61
CA TYR A 42 14.43 6.38 5.29
C TYR A 42 13.15 5.61 4.95
N TYR A 43 13.27 4.57 4.13
CA TYR A 43 12.19 3.67 3.80
C TYR A 43 12.06 2.58 4.87
N ASP A 44 10.95 2.57 5.61
CA ASP A 44 10.62 1.48 6.54
C ASP A 44 9.93 0.36 5.76
N THR A 45 10.68 -0.68 5.41
CA THR A 45 10.16 -1.86 4.68
C THR A 45 9.05 -2.59 5.42
N ARG A 46 9.02 -2.54 6.76
CA ARG A 46 7.96 -3.17 7.57
C ARG A 46 6.64 -2.44 7.40
N ARG A 47 6.69 -1.12 7.32
CA ARG A 47 5.51 -0.25 7.15
C ARG A 47 5.21 0.08 5.69
N GLY A 48 6.16 -0.15 4.78
CA GLY A 48 6.07 0.23 3.37
C GLY A 48 6.03 1.74 3.14
N VAL A 49 6.55 2.54 4.08
CA VAL A 49 6.46 4.01 4.02
C VAL A 49 7.79 4.68 4.35
N CYS A 50 8.02 5.83 3.72
CA CYS A 50 9.13 6.72 4.04
C CYS A 50 8.85 7.49 5.33
N GLN A 51 9.80 7.46 6.27
CA GLN A 51 9.68 8.09 7.58
C GLN A 51 10.88 9.01 7.83
N PRO A 52 10.71 10.13 8.54
CA PRO A 52 11.82 10.97 8.95
C PRO A 52 12.70 10.28 10.00
N MET A 53 13.99 10.57 9.97
CA MET A 53 14.99 10.17 10.96
C MET A 53 15.98 11.31 11.23
N ALA A 54 16.49 11.37 12.45
CA ALA A 54 17.65 12.21 12.76
C ALA A 54 18.91 11.60 12.16
N TYR A 55 19.69 12.40 11.42
CA TYR A 55 20.99 12.04 10.89
C TYR A 55 22.07 12.85 11.61
N LYS A 56 23.10 12.16 12.10
CA LYS A 56 24.16 12.76 12.94
C LYS A 56 25.25 13.46 12.15
N GLY A 57 25.21 13.42 10.83
CA GLY A 57 26.07 14.20 9.93
C GLY A 57 27.03 13.36 9.11
N CYS A 58 27.53 12.23 9.64
CA CYS A 58 28.44 11.35 8.91
C CYS A 58 28.05 9.87 8.95
N GLY A 59 28.48 9.14 7.93
CA GLY A 59 28.25 7.70 7.80
C GLY A 59 26.79 7.35 7.50
N GLY A 60 26.33 6.26 8.12
CA GLY A 60 25.05 5.67 7.83
C GLY A 60 25.08 4.80 6.57
N ASN A 61 23.91 4.55 6.00
CA ASN A 61 23.76 3.76 4.79
C ASN A 61 22.95 4.50 3.70
N GLU A 62 22.63 3.80 2.60
CA GLU A 62 22.01 4.38 1.39
C GLU A 62 20.50 4.56 1.52
N ASN A 63 19.85 3.93 2.49
CA ASN A 63 18.44 4.15 2.80
C ASN A 63 18.25 5.48 3.57
N LYS A 64 18.70 6.58 2.96
CA LYS A 64 18.78 7.93 3.53
C LYS A 64 18.59 8.99 2.45
N PHE A 65 17.47 9.69 2.50
CA PHE A 65 17.02 10.65 1.49
C PHE A 65 16.86 12.05 2.06
N GLU A 66 17.00 13.08 1.23
CA GLU A 66 16.83 14.49 1.63
C GLU A 66 15.35 14.83 1.87
N SER A 67 14.44 14.18 1.14
CA SER A 67 13.01 14.45 1.24
C SER A 67 12.17 13.18 1.26
N ALA A 68 10.96 13.29 1.82
CA ALA A 68 9.97 12.23 1.75
C ALA A 68 9.63 11.88 0.29
N VAL A 69 9.61 12.87 -0.61
CA VAL A 69 9.30 12.67 -2.03
C VAL A 69 10.37 11.80 -2.68
N GLN A 70 11.63 12.18 -2.54
CA GLN A 70 12.77 11.43 -3.07
C GLN A 70 12.76 9.98 -2.56
N CYS A 71 12.59 9.78 -1.24
CA CYS A 71 12.49 8.44 -0.67
C CYS A 71 11.38 7.60 -1.32
N ARG A 72 10.21 8.20 -1.59
CA ARG A 72 9.11 7.47 -2.22
C ARG A 72 9.46 7.12 -3.66
N ASP A 73 9.96 8.08 -4.43
CA ASP A 73 10.28 7.86 -5.84
C ASP A 73 11.35 6.77 -6.01
N ASP A 74 12.31 6.73 -5.08
CA ASP A 74 13.43 5.81 -5.09
C ASP A 74 13.09 4.42 -4.50
N CYS A 75 12.26 4.35 -3.45
CA CYS A 75 12.03 3.12 -2.67
C CYS A 75 10.59 2.63 -2.58
N GLN A 76 9.60 3.51 -2.69
CA GLN A 76 8.24 3.04 -2.84
C GLN A 76 8.08 2.62 -4.29
N MET A 77 7.99 1.30 -4.50
CA MET A 77 7.51 0.80 -5.77
C MET A 77 6.20 1.54 -6.09
N LYS A 78 6.17 2.27 -7.20
CA LYS A 78 4.90 2.53 -7.90
C LYS A 78 4.17 1.19 -7.91
N PRO A 79 2.85 1.13 -7.64
CA PRO A 79 2.11 -0.11 -7.79
C PRO A 79 2.58 -0.69 -9.12
N ARG A 80 3.26 -1.84 -9.09
CA ARG A 80 3.65 -2.49 -10.34
C ARG A 80 2.33 -2.55 -11.09
N GLU A 81 2.24 -1.88 -12.24
CA GLU A 81 1.31 -2.36 -13.26
C GLU A 81 1.58 -3.85 -13.30
N ARG A 82 0.59 -4.60 -12.81
CA ARG A 82 0.75 -5.94 -12.26
C ARG A 82 1.79 -6.67 -13.10
N ALA A 83 2.94 -7.01 -12.51
CA ALA A 83 3.74 -8.07 -13.05
C ALA A 83 2.75 -9.22 -13.26
N ASN A 84 2.63 -9.66 -14.51
CA ASN A 84 1.66 -10.58 -15.04
C ASN A 84 1.84 -11.95 -14.36
N SER A 85 1.53 -12.02 -13.08
CA SER A 85 1.03 -13.22 -12.45
C SER A 85 -0.39 -13.28 -12.95
N SER A 86 -0.68 -14.30 -13.75
CA SER A 86 -2.02 -14.82 -13.95
C SER A 86 -2.62 -15.21 -12.60
N GLN A 87 -2.90 -14.24 -11.73
CA GLN A 87 -4.04 -14.33 -10.85
C GLN A 87 -5.23 -14.33 -11.79
N ILE A 88 -5.67 -15.53 -12.16
CA ILE A 88 -6.97 -15.75 -12.76
C ILE A 88 -7.94 -14.98 -11.87
N ARG A 89 -8.51 -13.88 -12.39
CA ARG A 89 -9.60 -13.20 -11.72
C ARG A 89 -10.67 -14.27 -11.56
N ASP A 90 -10.86 -14.73 -10.34
CA ASP A 90 -11.93 -15.68 -10.05
C ASP A 90 -13.23 -14.89 -10.10
N ASP A 91 -13.80 -14.81 -11.30
CA ASP A 91 -15.05 -14.12 -11.57
C ASP A 91 -16.24 -14.79 -10.86
N THR A 92 -16.03 -15.94 -10.21
CA THR A 92 -17.05 -16.54 -9.32
C THR A 92 -17.10 -15.89 -7.95
N LEU A 93 -16.09 -15.10 -7.56
CA LEU A 93 -16.10 -14.36 -6.29
C LEU A 93 -17.03 -13.15 -6.38
N ILE A 94 -17.78 -12.92 -5.31
CA ILE A 94 -18.78 -11.85 -5.28
C ILE A 94 -18.19 -10.46 -5.51
N VAL A 95 -16.99 -10.19 -4.96
CA VAL A 95 -16.29 -8.92 -5.14
C VAL A 95 -15.94 -8.63 -6.60
N ASN A 96 -15.68 -9.67 -7.39
CA ASN A 96 -15.36 -9.55 -8.81
C ASN A 96 -16.64 -9.52 -9.65
N ALA A 97 -17.56 -10.45 -9.40
CA ALA A 97 -18.82 -10.59 -10.13
C ALA A 97 -19.76 -9.38 -9.99
N CYS A 98 -19.68 -8.68 -8.87
CA CYS A 98 -20.46 -7.48 -8.55
C CYS A 98 -19.64 -6.19 -8.65
N GLU A 99 -18.37 -6.27 -9.08
CA GLU A 99 -17.48 -5.12 -9.24
C GLU A 99 -17.44 -4.20 -8.01
N LEU A 100 -17.34 -4.80 -6.81
CA LEU A 100 -17.45 -4.05 -5.55
C LEU A 100 -16.18 -3.22 -5.30
N ASP A 101 -16.38 -1.94 -4.94
CA ASP A 101 -15.33 -1.00 -4.52
C ASP A 101 -14.85 -1.25 -3.08
N THR A 102 -14.44 -2.49 -2.78
CA THR A 102 -13.92 -2.89 -1.46
C THR A 102 -12.49 -3.40 -1.56
N ASP A 103 -11.68 -3.14 -0.52
CA ASP A 103 -10.31 -3.68 -0.41
C ASP A 103 -10.26 -4.98 0.42
N ALA A 104 -11.40 -5.43 0.95
CA ALA A 104 -11.49 -6.70 1.67
C ALA A 104 -11.22 -7.89 0.72
N LYS A 105 -10.53 -8.92 1.23
CA LYS A 105 -10.20 -10.13 0.48
C LYS A 105 -11.18 -11.22 0.87
N ILE A 106 -12.34 -11.19 0.21
CA ILE A 106 -13.48 -12.04 0.52
C ILE A 106 -13.51 -13.20 -0.47
N SER A 107 -13.61 -14.44 0.04
CA SER A 107 -13.64 -15.67 -0.75
C SER A 107 -15.05 -16.19 -1.04
N GLU A 108 -16.09 -15.42 -0.69
CA GLU A 108 -17.48 -15.79 -0.95
C GLU A 108 -17.77 -15.77 -2.44
N LYS A 109 -18.46 -16.82 -2.91
CA LYS A 109 -18.90 -16.95 -4.29
C LYS A 109 -20.25 -16.29 -4.51
N VAL A 110 -20.40 -15.68 -5.68
CA VAL A 110 -21.64 -15.05 -6.12
C VAL A 110 -22.73 -16.11 -6.29
N LYS A 111 -23.97 -15.74 -5.93
CA LYS A 111 -25.15 -16.58 -6.12
C LYS A 111 -25.98 -16.04 -7.28
N SER A 112 -26.62 -16.94 -8.03
CA SER A 112 -27.57 -16.54 -9.06
C SER A 112 -28.90 -16.12 -8.44
N CYS A 113 -29.60 -15.18 -9.08
CA CYS A 113 -30.85 -14.62 -8.57
C CYS A 113 -32.01 -15.62 -8.46
N GLY A 114 -32.02 -16.74 -9.20
CA GLY A 114 -33.04 -17.79 -9.06
C GLY A 114 -34.46 -17.29 -8.79
N SER A 115 -34.95 -17.50 -7.55
CA SER A 115 -36.25 -17.06 -7.02
C SER A 115 -36.24 -15.75 -6.20
N GLY A 116 -35.07 -15.12 -6.04
CA GLY A 116 -34.85 -13.90 -5.25
C GLY A 116 -33.44 -13.86 -4.67
N CYS A 117 -33.01 -12.67 -4.26
CA CYS A 117 -31.72 -12.47 -3.58
C CYS A 117 -31.88 -12.40 -2.05
N PRO A 118 -30.83 -12.72 -1.27
CA PRO A 118 -30.85 -12.54 0.18
C PRO A 118 -31.12 -11.09 0.61
N ASP A 119 -31.52 -10.89 1.86
CA ASP A 119 -31.76 -9.56 2.42
C ASP A 119 -30.53 -8.65 2.27
N GLY A 120 -30.75 -7.45 1.73
CA GLY A 120 -29.69 -6.48 1.47
C GLY A 120 -28.93 -6.70 0.16
N TYR A 121 -29.31 -7.71 -0.64
CA TYR A 121 -28.79 -7.97 -1.98
C TYR A 121 -29.85 -7.70 -3.04
N GLU A 122 -29.40 -7.23 -4.19
CA GLU A 122 -30.23 -7.00 -5.38
C GLU A 122 -29.69 -7.80 -6.57
N CYS A 123 -30.60 -8.17 -7.46
CA CYS A 123 -30.24 -8.87 -8.68
C CYS A 123 -29.69 -7.89 -9.72
N ASN A 124 -28.45 -8.09 -10.15
CA ASN A 124 -27.88 -7.30 -11.23
C ASN A 124 -28.26 -7.84 -12.63
N GLU A 125 -27.85 -7.13 -13.68
CA GLU A 125 -28.11 -7.50 -15.08
C GLU A 125 -27.56 -8.88 -15.47
N ASN A 126 -26.47 -9.30 -14.81
CA ASN A 126 -25.84 -10.61 -15.00
C ASN A 126 -26.52 -11.73 -14.21
N LYS A 127 -27.68 -11.47 -13.59
CA LYS A 127 -28.42 -12.41 -12.73
C LYS A 127 -27.59 -12.87 -11.52
N HIS A 128 -26.75 -12.00 -11.00
CA HIS A 128 -26.00 -12.19 -9.76
C HIS A 128 -26.64 -11.41 -8.61
N CYS A 129 -26.71 -12.03 -7.43
CA CYS A 129 -27.08 -11.34 -6.21
C CYS A 129 -25.90 -10.54 -5.68
N CYS A 130 -26.03 -9.22 -5.72
CA CYS A 130 -24.98 -8.28 -5.33
C CYS A 130 -25.42 -7.43 -4.13
N PRO A 131 -24.54 -7.19 -3.15
CA PRO A 131 -24.90 -6.43 -1.97
C PRO A 131 -25.18 -4.96 -2.33
N THR A 132 -26.26 -4.42 -1.78
CA THR A 132 -26.64 -3.02 -1.99
C THR A 132 -25.70 -2.08 -1.22
N ARG A 133 -25.59 -0.84 -1.70
CA ARG A 133 -24.89 0.23 -0.98
C ARG A 133 -25.37 0.36 0.47
N SER A 134 -26.69 0.36 0.66
CA SER A 134 -27.34 0.49 1.96
C SER A 134 -26.96 -0.66 2.91
N PHE A 135 -26.88 -1.89 2.39
CA PHE A 135 -26.42 -3.04 3.15
C PHE A 135 -24.95 -2.91 3.53
N ILE A 136 -24.07 -2.62 2.58
CA ILE A 136 -22.62 -2.49 2.80
C ILE A 136 -22.33 -1.46 3.89
N CYS A 137 -22.91 -0.27 3.79
CA CYS A 137 -22.65 0.81 4.76
C CYS A 137 -23.23 0.55 6.16
N ARG A 138 -24.08 -0.47 6.34
CA ARG A 138 -24.57 -0.90 7.66
C ARG A 138 -23.77 -2.04 8.27
N LEU A 139 -22.86 -2.66 7.52
CA LEU A 139 -22.06 -3.77 8.04
C LEU A 139 -21.12 -3.29 9.16
N PRO A 140 -20.90 -4.11 10.19
CA PRO A 140 -19.95 -3.78 11.26
C PRO A 140 -18.52 -3.69 10.72
N VAL A 141 -17.68 -2.90 11.36
CA VAL A 141 -16.24 -2.87 11.04
C VAL A 141 -15.61 -4.21 11.43
N THR A 142 -14.91 -4.87 10.49
CA THR A 142 -14.25 -6.15 10.75
C THR A 142 -12.80 -6.13 10.30
N SER A 143 -11.87 -6.42 11.21
CA SER A 143 -10.43 -6.52 10.90
C SER A 143 -10.06 -7.76 10.06
N GLY A 144 -10.95 -8.75 9.97
CA GLY A 144 -10.67 -10.01 9.30
C GLY A 144 -9.63 -10.84 10.05
N HIS A 145 -8.91 -11.69 9.33
CA HIS A 145 -7.89 -12.58 9.87
C HIS A 145 -6.49 -12.24 9.36
N GLU A 146 -5.46 -12.61 10.13
CA GLU A 146 -4.06 -12.38 9.77
C GLU A 146 -3.65 -13.20 8.55
N ALA A 147 -3.38 -12.50 7.45
CA ALA A 147 -2.93 -13.12 6.22
C ALA A 147 -1.42 -13.44 6.28
N VAL A 148 -1.06 -14.57 6.90
CA VAL A 148 0.28 -15.23 6.88
C VAL A 148 1.43 -14.39 7.50
N SER A 149 1.23 -13.09 7.75
CA SER A 149 2.18 -12.15 8.30
C SER A 149 1.46 -11.12 9.17
N LEU A 150 2.13 -10.58 10.19
CA LEU A 150 1.65 -9.50 11.08
C LEU A 150 1.58 -8.13 10.37
N LYS A 151 1.05 -8.11 9.14
CA LYS A 151 0.95 -6.89 8.33
C LYS A 151 -0.45 -6.32 8.45
N HIS A 152 -0.55 -5.20 9.15
CA HIS A 152 -1.81 -4.49 9.34
C HIS A 152 -1.94 -3.39 8.29
N TYR A 153 -3.05 -3.39 7.56
CA TYR A 153 -3.38 -2.41 6.54
C TYR A 153 -4.34 -1.37 7.12
N GLY A 154 -4.01 -0.09 6.98
CA GLY A 154 -4.94 0.98 7.32
C GLY A 154 -6.08 1.05 6.30
N ARG A 155 -7.32 0.93 6.76
CA ARG A 155 -8.53 0.99 5.93
C ARG A 155 -9.57 1.90 6.54
N PHE A 156 -10.60 2.24 5.79
CA PHE A 156 -11.71 3.06 6.24
C PHE A 156 -13.01 2.26 6.17
N ALA A 157 -13.88 2.45 7.16
CA ALA A 157 -15.21 1.85 7.18
C ALA A 157 -16.21 2.91 7.63
N TYR A 158 -17.40 2.90 7.04
CA TYR A 158 -18.46 3.80 7.43
C TYR A 158 -19.11 3.32 8.74
N MET A 159 -19.37 4.26 9.65
CA MET A 159 -20.04 4.01 10.92
C MET A 159 -21.34 4.81 10.98
N PRO A 160 -22.52 4.17 10.87
CA PRO A 160 -23.80 4.87 10.86
C PRO A 160 -24.05 5.74 12.09
N GLY A 161 -23.66 5.27 13.28
CA GLY A 161 -23.85 6.04 14.52
C GLY A 161 -23.02 7.33 14.61
N LEU A 162 -22.02 7.48 13.74
CA LEU A 162 -21.20 8.70 13.63
C LEU A 162 -21.44 9.43 12.30
N GLU A 163 -22.25 8.86 11.42
CA GLU A 163 -22.47 9.29 10.05
C GLU A 163 -21.16 9.59 9.29
N ASN A 164 -20.10 8.85 9.58
CA ASN A 164 -18.76 9.16 9.10
C ASN A 164 -17.90 7.92 8.87
N CYS A 165 -16.84 8.08 8.08
CA CYS A 165 -15.85 7.05 7.77
C CYS A 165 -14.69 7.09 8.76
N LEU A 166 -14.47 6.01 9.50
CA LEU A 166 -13.36 5.87 10.45
C LEU A 166 -12.28 4.93 9.94
N ARG A 167 -11.02 5.26 10.29
CA ARG A 167 -9.87 4.42 9.97
C ARG A 167 -9.78 3.24 10.95
N PHE A 168 -9.56 2.03 10.44
CA PHE A 168 -9.33 0.82 11.22
C PHE A 168 -8.16 -0.02 10.68
N SER A 169 -7.77 -1.05 11.43
CA SER A 169 -6.74 -2.01 11.05
C SER A 169 -7.38 -3.25 10.40
N TYR A 170 -7.04 -3.51 9.15
CA TYR A 170 -7.40 -4.71 8.40
C TYR A 170 -6.20 -5.65 8.32
N PHE A 171 -6.39 -6.94 8.57
CA PHE A 171 -5.31 -7.92 8.67
C PHE A 171 -5.02 -8.66 7.35
N GLY A 172 -5.75 -8.29 6.29
CA GLY A 172 -5.40 -8.66 4.92
C GLY A 172 -6.04 -9.95 4.42
N ALA A 173 -6.89 -10.61 5.20
CA ALA A 173 -7.77 -11.68 4.75
C ALA A 173 -9.18 -11.55 5.37
N GLU A 174 -10.20 -11.95 4.63
CA GLU A 174 -11.61 -11.94 5.04
C GLU A 174 -12.14 -10.53 5.41
N GLY A 175 -12.98 -10.43 6.43
CA GLY A 175 -13.74 -9.25 6.77
C GLY A 175 -15.02 -9.14 5.96
N ASN A 176 -15.44 -7.93 5.63
CA ASN A 176 -16.65 -7.67 4.86
C ASN A 176 -16.49 -6.45 3.94
N TYR A 177 -17.55 -6.16 3.16
CA TYR A 177 -17.51 -5.14 2.11
C TYR A 177 -17.35 -3.70 2.63
N ASN A 178 -17.63 -3.43 3.92
CA ASN A 178 -17.42 -2.11 4.56
C ASN A 178 -15.93 -1.91 4.89
N ASN A 179 -15.11 -1.88 3.85
CA ASN A 179 -13.66 -1.82 3.93
C ASN A 179 -13.12 -1.12 2.69
N PHE A 180 -12.75 0.14 2.85
CA PHE A 180 -12.30 1.03 1.79
C PHE A 180 -10.83 1.38 1.96
N LYS A 181 -10.13 1.56 0.84
CA LYS A 181 -8.70 1.86 0.84
C LYS A 181 -8.42 3.27 1.37
N THR A 182 -9.25 4.25 1.00
CA THR A 182 -9.10 5.65 1.43
C THR A 182 -10.38 6.20 2.06
N TYR A 183 -10.24 7.29 2.81
CA TYR A 183 -11.39 8.02 3.37
C TYR A 183 -12.33 8.51 2.26
N ASN A 184 -11.78 8.99 1.15
CA ASN A 184 -12.56 9.52 0.04
C ASN A 184 -13.35 8.41 -0.68
N ASP A 185 -12.79 7.21 -0.81
CA ASP A 185 -13.53 6.05 -1.37
C ASP A 185 -14.73 5.72 -0.48
N CYS A 186 -14.51 5.65 0.85
CA CYS A 186 -15.58 5.41 1.82
C CYS A 186 -16.64 6.53 1.78
N LYS A 187 -16.20 7.80 1.77
CA LYS A 187 -17.10 8.95 1.71
C LYS A 187 -17.95 8.92 0.44
N LYS A 188 -17.32 8.74 -0.71
CA LYS A 188 -18.02 8.66 -2.00
C LYS A 188 -19.03 7.51 -2.01
N PHE A 189 -18.65 6.36 -1.44
CA PHE A 189 -19.48 5.17 -1.44
C PHE A 189 -20.59 5.15 -0.39
N CYS A 190 -20.42 5.77 0.78
CA CYS A 190 -21.41 5.71 1.86
C CYS A 190 -22.06 7.04 2.23
N MET A 191 -21.43 8.18 1.92
CA MET A 191 -21.87 9.51 2.36
C MET A 191 -22.42 10.37 1.22
N ASP A 192 -21.88 10.25 -0.01
CA ASP A 192 -22.34 11.09 -1.12
C ASP A 192 -23.71 10.62 -1.65
N GLY A 193 -24.74 11.47 -1.66
CA GLY A 193 -26.09 11.15 -2.14
C GLY A 193 -27.11 10.75 -1.05
N MET A 194 -26.82 11.07 0.21
CA MET A 194 -27.86 11.23 1.25
C MET A 194 -28.45 12.63 1.19
#